data_AF-A0A1Y1RTT2-F1
#
_entry.id   AF-A0A1Y1RTT2-F1
#
_cell.length_a   1.000
_cell.length_b   1.000
_cell.length_c   1.000
_cell.angle_alpha   90.00
_cell.angle_beta   90.00
_cell.angle_gamma   90.00
#
_symmetry.space_group_name_H-M   'P 1'
#
loop_
_entity.id
_entity.type
_entity.pdbx_description
1 polymer ?
#
loop_
_entity_poly.entity_id
_entity_poly.type
_entity_poly.pdbx_seq_one_letter_code
_entity_poly.pdbx_strand_id
1 'polypeptide(L)'
;PENEETLRTIIAIDGLGRTIYSAKSGVRTDENGSGETGWNVSGAVRYDGKGRSIEEGQPGFSPGPDAPVPSIMQNGTVTDYDILDRPVRVELPDDSVLTTEYGIEAGLPRTISTDPEGRVTETL
;
A
#
# COMPACT_ATOMS: atom_id res chain seq x y z
N PRO A 1 -15.33 -8.15 29.76
CA PRO A 1 -16.17 -7.34 28.87
C PRO A 1 -15.35 -6.20 28.26
N GLU A 2 -15.16 -6.20 26.94
CA GLU A 2 -14.57 -5.03 26.26
C GLU A 2 -15.52 -3.84 26.45
N ASN A 3 -15.00 -2.74 26.97
CA ASN A 3 -15.76 -1.51 27.13
C ASN A 3 -15.84 -0.83 25.76
N GLU A 4 -17.05 -0.69 25.21
CA GLU A 4 -17.34 -0.07 23.90
C GLU A 4 -16.91 1.41 23.81
N GLU A 5 -16.45 2.02 24.91
CA GLU A 5 -15.97 3.41 24.93
C GLU A 5 -14.49 3.61 24.56
N THR A 6 -13.69 2.54 24.46
CA THR A 6 -12.23 2.67 24.22
C THR A 6 -11.84 2.28 22.80
N LEU A 7 -11.42 3.26 22.00
CA LEU A 7 -10.79 3.01 20.71
C LEU A 7 -9.32 2.65 20.88
N ARG A 8 -8.90 1.45 20.46
CA ARG A 8 -7.50 1.03 20.43
C ARG A 8 -6.90 1.31 19.07
N THR A 9 -5.66 1.81 19.06
CA THR A 9 -4.88 1.99 17.83
C THR A 9 -3.52 1.32 18.01
N ILE A 10 -3.09 0.58 16.99
CA ILE A 10 -1.76 0.00 16.87
C ILE A 10 -1.06 0.70 15.70
N ILE A 11 0.18 1.09 15.90
CA ILE A 11 1.10 1.50 14.84
C ILE A 11 2.29 0.56 14.95
N ALA A 12 2.46 -0.28 13.94
CA ALA A 12 3.61 -1.15 13.87
C ALA A 12 4.72 -0.43 13.09
N ILE A 13 5.95 -0.52 13.59
CA ILE A 13 7.12 0.11 12.99
C ILE A 13 8.22 -0.92 12.74
N ASP A 14 9.08 -0.65 11.76
CA ASP A 14 10.31 -1.41 11.55
C ASP A 14 11.46 -0.92 12.46
N GLY A 15 12.63 -1.58 12.37
CA GLY A 15 13.81 -1.23 13.17
C GLY A 15 14.42 0.15 12.85
N LEU A 16 13.98 0.82 11.78
CA LEU A 16 14.39 2.18 11.41
C LEU A 16 13.36 3.23 11.85
N GLY A 17 12.26 2.82 12.51
CA GLY A 17 11.22 3.71 12.99
C GLY A 17 10.16 4.09 11.96
N ARG A 18 10.12 3.42 10.81
CA ARG A 18 9.09 3.66 9.78
C ARG A 18 7.87 2.81 10.06
N THR A 19 6.69 3.35 9.84
CA THR A 19 5.43 2.61 9.96
C THR A 19 5.36 1.50 8.92
N ILE A 20 5.05 0.28 9.34
CA ILE A 20 4.75 -0.86 8.44
C ILE A 20 3.25 -1.07 8.26
N TYR A 21 2.43 -0.67 9.25
CA TYR A 21 0.97 -0.53 9.14
C TYR A 21 0.38 0.16 10.37
N SER A 22 -0.89 0.55 10.24
CA SER A 22 -1.73 0.97 11.36
C SER A 22 -2.98 0.09 11.46
N ALA A 23 -3.47 -0.12 12.67
CA ALA A 23 -4.71 -0.84 12.91
C ALA A 23 -5.56 -0.13 13.96
N LYS A 24 -6.88 -0.09 13.76
CA LYS A 24 -7.84 0.49 14.70
C LYS A 24 -8.90 -0.54 15.05
N SER A 25 -9.16 -0.72 16.35
CA SER A 25 -10.24 -1.61 16.79
C SER A 25 -11.60 -1.09 16.31
N GLY A 26 -12.51 -1.98 15.96
CA GLY A 26 -13.85 -1.60 15.51
C GLY A 26 -14.70 -2.81 15.18
N VAL A 27 -15.86 -2.54 14.57
CA VAL A 27 -16.82 -3.55 14.12
C VAL A 27 -16.97 -3.46 12.61
N ARG A 28 -16.90 -4.59 11.92
CA ARG A 28 -17.30 -4.72 10.51
C ARG A 28 -18.68 -5.35 10.46
N THR A 29 -19.60 -4.70 9.75
CA THR A 29 -20.98 -5.21 9.60
C THR A 29 -21.12 -5.93 8.27
N ASP A 30 -21.75 -7.11 8.27
CA ASP A 30 -22.10 -7.82 7.04
C ASP A 30 -23.41 -7.28 6.40
N GLU A 31 -23.79 -7.86 5.26
CA GLU A 31 -25.01 -7.47 4.52
C GLU A 31 -26.31 -7.68 5.32
N ASN A 32 -26.28 -8.54 6.35
CA ASN A 32 -27.43 -8.86 7.19
C ASN A 32 -27.49 -7.99 8.46
N GLY A 33 -26.54 -7.06 8.64
CA GLY A 33 -26.44 -6.24 9.84
C GLY A 33 -25.75 -6.93 11.03
N SER A 34 -25.17 -8.12 10.84
CA SER A 34 -24.40 -8.80 11.86
C SER A 34 -23.01 -8.16 11.98
N GLY A 35 -22.65 -7.76 13.20
CA GLY A 35 -21.37 -7.12 13.49
C GLY A 35 -20.30 -8.12 13.90
N GLU A 36 -19.12 -8.02 13.32
CA GLU A 36 -17.91 -8.75 13.71
C GLU A 36 -16.90 -7.77 14.32
N THR A 37 -16.48 -8.01 15.57
CA THR A 37 -15.45 -7.19 16.23
C THR A 37 -14.05 -7.60 15.77
N GLY A 38 -13.19 -6.62 15.54
CA GLY A 38 -11.82 -6.84 15.10
C GLY A 38 -11.07 -5.55 14.84
N TRP A 39 -10.18 -5.57 13.86
CA TRP A 39 -9.27 -4.48 13.54
C TRP A 39 -9.38 -4.07 12.07
N ASN A 40 -9.61 -2.78 11.82
CA ASN A 40 -9.43 -2.18 10.51
C ASN A 40 -7.95 -1.86 10.33
N VAL A 41 -7.31 -2.55 9.38
CA VAL A 41 -5.88 -2.49 9.12
C VAL A 41 -5.63 -1.73 7.82
N SER A 42 -4.71 -0.78 7.83
CA SER A 42 -4.40 0.06 6.67
C SER A 42 -2.95 0.56 6.67
N GLY A 43 -2.50 1.03 5.51
CA GLY A 43 -1.14 1.54 5.33
C GLY A 43 -0.07 0.46 5.42
N ALA A 44 -0.41 -0.78 5.05
CA ALA A 44 0.54 -1.87 4.95
C ALA A 44 1.61 -1.51 3.92
N VAL A 45 2.88 -1.52 4.30
CA VAL A 45 3.97 -1.14 3.40
C VAL A 45 5.22 -1.99 3.64
N ARG A 46 5.85 -2.41 2.55
CA ARG A 46 7.16 -3.05 2.54
C ARG A 46 8.16 -2.10 1.92
N TYR A 47 9.29 -1.96 2.59
CA TYR A 47 10.39 -1.11 2.13
C TYR A 47 11.56 -1.93 1.59
N ASP A 48 12.28 -1.38 0.63
CA ASP A 48 13.61 -1.87 0.27
C ASP A 48 14.69 -1.37 1.25
N GLY A 49 15.94 -1.80 1.03
CA GLY A 49 17.09 -1.40 1.83
C GLY A 49 17.48 0.07 1.72
N LYS A 50 16.96 0.82 0.73
CA LYS A 50 17.23 2.25 0.56
C LYS A 50 16.24 3.14 1.30
N GLY A 51 15.06 2.63 1.65
CA GLY A 51 14.02 3.49 2.20
C GLY A 51 12.69 3.43 1.49
N ARG A 52 12.66 2.93 0.25
CA ARG A 52 11.59 3.18 -0.71
C ARG A 52 10.50 2.14 -0.55
N SER A 53 9.24 2.57 -0.66
CA SER A 53 8.08 1.66 -0.64
C SER A 53 8.09 0.82 -1.91
N ILE A 54 8.25 -0.50 -1.78
CA ILE A 54 8.25 -1.43 -2.93
C ILE A 54 6.97 -2.23 -3.05
N GLU A 55 6.14 -2.22 -2.00
CA GLU A 55 4.82 -2.86 -2.02
C GLU A 55 3.92 -2.18 -0.99
N GLU A 56 2.70 -1.82 -1.40
CA GLU A 56 1.68 -1.19 -0.56
C GLU A 56 0.39 -1.99 -0.60
N GLY A 57 -0.11 -2.42 0.56
CA GLY A 57 -1.26 -3.30 0.67
C GLY A 57 -2.58 -2.54 0.81
N GLN A 58 -3.64 -3.11 0.24
CA GLN A 58 -4.99 -2.62 0.40
C GLN A 58 -5.45 -2.72 1.86
N PRO A 59 -6.34 -1.83 2.33
CA PRO A 59 -6.95 -1.95 3.64
C PRO A 59 -7.71 -3.27 3.81
N GLY A 60 -7.59 -3.87 4.98
CA GLY A 60 -8.21 -5.15 5.31
C GLY A 60 -8.82 -5.16 6.71
N PHE A 61 -9.64 -6.16 6.99
CA PHE A 61 -10.20 -6.39 8.32
C PHE A 61 -9.64 -7.68 8.93
N SER A 62 -9.09 -7.59 10.14
CA SER A 62 -8.61 -8.72 10.92
C SER A 62 -9.61 -9.01 12.04
N PRO A 63 -10.37 -10.12 12.00
CA PRO A 63 -11.37 -10.42 13.00
C PRO A 63 -10.76 -10.87 14.33
N GLY A 64 -11.49 -10.67 15.42
CA GLY A 64 -11.11 -11.12 16.75
C GLY A 64 -10.35 -10.09 17.58
N PRO A 65 -10.10 -10.41 18.87
CA PRO A 65 -9.55 -9.47 19.83
C PRO A 65 -8.03 -9.28 19.68
N ASP A 66 -7.35 -10.24 19.08
CA ASP A 66 -5.90 -10.26 18.96
C ASP A 66 -5.41 -9.19 17.98
N ALA A 67 -4.27 -8.59 18.31
CA ALA A 67 -3.63 -7.63 17.43
C ALA A 67 -3.30 -8.30 16.08
N PRO A 68 -3.55 -7.63 14.94
CA PRO A 68 -3.24 -8.18 13.63
C PRO A 68 -1.74 -8.42 13.50
N VAL A 69 -1.37 -9.55 12.90
CA VAL A 69 0.03 -9.93 12.64
C VAL A 69 0.63 -9.12 11.48
N PRO A 70 1.96 -8.95 11.41
CA PRO A 70 2.59 -8.09 10.40
C PRO A 70 2.44 -8.53 8.93
N SER A 71 2.01 -9.77 8.67
CA SER A 71 1.85 -10.32 7.31
C SER A 71 0.56 -9.89 6.61
N ILE A 72 -0.04 -8.77 7.01
CA ILE A 72 -1.29 -8.20 6.49
C ILE A 72 -1.23 -7.64 5.06
N MET A 73 -0.15 -7.87 4.30
CA MET A 73 -0.05 -7.37 2.93
C MET A 73 -1.14 -8.05 2.08
N GLN A 74 -2.23 -7.34 1.85
CA GLN A 74 -3.36 -7.80 1.03
C GLN A 74 -3.28 -7.09 -0.31
N ASN A 75 -3.30 -7.85 -1.41
CA ASN A 75 -3.45 -7.30 -2.76
C ASN A 75 -2.47 -6.13 -3.01
N GLY A 76 -1.17 -6.40 -2.90
CA GLY A 76 -0.15 -5.36 -2.89
C GLY A 76 0.01 -4.68 -4.25
N THR A 77 0.06 -3.35 -4.25
CA THR A 77 0.58 -2.57 -5.38
C THR A 77 2.10 -2.58 -5.31
N VAL A 78 2.78 -3.16 -6.30
CA VAL A 78 4.24 -3.31 -6.33
C VAL A 78 4.86 -2.20 -7.17
N THR A 79 5.89 -1.54 -6.65
CA THR A 79 6.61 -0.46 -7.36
C THR A 79 8.08 -0.83 -7.56
N ASP A 80 8.52 -0.81 -8.82
CA ASP A 80 9.92 -0.96 -9.19
C ASP A 80 10.54 0.40 -9.53
N TYR A 81 11.82 0.54 -9.21
CA TYR A 81 12.56 1.79 -9.35
C TYR A 81 13.82 1.62 -10.17
N ASP A 82 14.21 2.68 -10.89
CA ASP A 82 15.51 2.76 -11.54
C ASP A 82 16.66 3.09 -10.56
N ILE A 83 17.87 3.22 -11.11
CA ILE A 83 19.09 3.55 -10.36
C ILE A 83 19.08 4.97 -9.78
N LEU A 84 18.22 5.85 -10.29
CA LEU A 84 18.03 7.23 -9.84
C LEU A 84 16.86 7.36 -8.86
N ASP A 85 16.35 6.23 -8.35
CA ASP A 85 15.25 6.16 -7.39
C ASP A 85 13.90 6.69 -7.92
N ARG A 86 13.69 6.61 -9.24
CA ARG A 86 12.41 6.97 -9.89
C ARG A 86 11.59 5.72 -10.19
N PRO A 87 10.26 5.76 -10.00
CA PRO A 87 9.39 4.62 -10.31
C PRO A 87 9.34 4.38 -11.82
N VAL A 88 9.61 3.16 -12.26
CA VAL A 88 9.58 2.79 -13.69
C VAL A 88 8.50 1.78 -14.02
N ARG A 89 7.99 1.09 -13.00
CA ARG A 89 6.91 0.11 -13.14
C ARG A 89 6.08 0.09 -11.87
N VAL A 90 4.76 0.11 -12.04
CA VAL A 90 3.78 -0.08 -10.97
C VAL A 90 2.86 -1.21 -11.40
N GLU A 91 2.85 -2.30 -10.64
CA GLU A 91 1.94 -3.43 -10.82
C GLU A 91 0.81 -3.31 -9.80
N LEU A 92 -0.41 -3.25 -10.32
CA LEU A 92 -1.63 -3.12 -9.55
C LEU A 92 -2.12 -4.47 -9.05
N PRO A 93 -3.04 -4.50 -8.07
CA PRO A 93 -3.59 -5.73 -7.51
C PRO A 93 -4.24 -6.71 -8.48
N ASP A 94 -4.60 -6.24 -9.67
CA ASP A 94 -5.21 -7.02 -10.76
C ASP A 94 -4.17 -7.47 -11.81
N ASP A 95 -2.89 -7.47 -11.43
CA ASP A 95 -1.70 -7.75 -12.26
C ASP A 95 -1.51 -6.76 -13.43
N SER A 96 -2.32 -5.70 -13.50
CA SER A 96 -2.22 -4.70 -14.55
C SER A 96 -1.05 -3.76 -14.27
N VAL A 97 -0.37 -3.29 -15.32
CA VAL A 97 0.93 -2.64 -15.19
C VAL A 97 0.92 -1.25 -15.79
N LEU A 98 1.37 -0.27 -15.01
CA LEU A 98 1.78 1.04 -15.48
C LEU A 98 3.31 1.09 -15.60
N THR A 99 3.81 1.68 -16.69
CA THR A 99 5.25 1.87 -16.90
C THR A 99 5.58 3.34 -17.10
N THR A 100 6.79 3.73 -16.72
CA THR A 100 7.31 5.08 -16.95
C THR A 100 8.75 5.02 -17.42
N GLU A 101 9.02 5.64 -18.56
CA GLU A 101 10.35 5.81 -19.13
C GLU A 101 10.79 7.26 -18.99
N TYR A 102 12.02 7.45 -18.53
CA TYR A 102 12.62 8.76 -18.37
C TYR A 102 13.82 8.91 -19.29
N GLY A 103 13.88 10.04 -20.01
CA GLY A 103 14.97 10.35 -20.92
C GLY A 103 15.26 11.85 -21.00
N ILE A 104 16.15 12.21 -21.91
CA ILE A 104 16.44 13.59 -22.30
C ILE A 104 16.25 13.69 -23.81
N GLU A 105 15.52 14.68 -24.28
CA GLU A 105 15.34 14.98 -25.70
C GLU A 105 15.59 16.47 -25.95
N ALA A 106 16.43 16.79 -26.93
CA ALA A 106 16.86 18.18 -27.22
C ALA A 106 17.40 18.95 -25.99
N GLY A 107 17.96 18.24 -25.00
CA GLY A 107 18.46 18.82 -23.76
C GLY A 107 17.39 19.08 -22.69
N LEU A 108 16.14 18.69 -22.93
CA LEU A 108 15.02 18.83 -21.99
C LEU A 108 14.62 17.46 -21.41
N PRO A 109 14.10 17.41 -20.17
CA PRO A 109 13.57 16.18 -19.59
C PRO A 109 12.39 15.64 -20.39
N ARG A 110 12.42 14.34 -20.69
CA ARG A 110 11.33 13.63 -21.35
C ARG A 110 10.79 12.54 -20.45
N THR A 111 9.47 12.43 -20.35
CA THR A 111 8.79 11.34 -19.63
C THR A 111 7.73 10.72 -20.53
N ILE A 112 7.76 9.39 -20.65
CA ILE A 112 6.75 8.60 -21.36
C ILE A 112 6.09 7.69 -20.33
N SER A 113 4.79 7.78 -20.17
CA SER A 113 4.02 6.89 -19.29
C SER A 113 3.03 6.07 -20.10
N THR A 114 2.99 4.77 -19.86
CA THR A 114 2.02 3.85 -20.47
C THR A 114 1.08 3.34 -19.38
N ASP A 115 -0.22 3.59 -19.56
CA ASP A 115 -1.27 3.09 -18.65
C ASP A 115 -1.54 1.58 -18.85
N PRO A 116 -2.29 0.94 -17.93
CA PRO A 116 -2.64 -0.47 -18.06
C PRO A 116 -3.43 -0.86 -19.32
N GLU A 117 -4.12 0.10 -19.95
CA GLU A 117 -4.84 -0.09 -21.20
C GLU A 117 -3.95 0.17 -22.44
N GLY A 118 -2.66 0.43 -22.24
CA GLY A 118 -1.67 0.69 -23.28
C GLY A 118 -1.68 2.12 -23.82
N ARG A 119 -2.41 3.06 -23.20
CA ARG A 119 -2.40 4.46 -23.64
C ARG A 119 -1.14 5.15 -23.17
N VAL A 120 -0.56 5.91 -24.08
CA VAL A 120 0.70 6.60 -23.87
C VAL A 120 0.46 8.09 -23.62
N THR A 121 1.06 8.61 -22.55
CA THR A 121 1.17 10.04 -22.26
C THR A 121 2.63 10.44 -22.30
N GLU A 122 2.94 11.51 -23.02
CA GLU A 122 4.30 12.04 -23.16
C GLU A 122 4.37 13.47 -22.64
N THR A 123 5.46 13.82 -21.94
CA THR A 123 5.75 15.17 -21.44
C THR A 123 7.21 15.53 -21.78
N LEU A 124 7.40 16.75 -22.30
CA LEU A 124 8.68 17.36 -22.69
C LEU A 124 8.95 18.64 -21.88
#